data_AF-A0A2M7J3H7-F1
#
_entry.id   AF-A0A2M7J3H7-F1
#
_cell.length_a   1.000
_cell.length_b   1.000
_cell.length_c   1.000
_cell.angle_alpha   90.00
_cell.angle_beta   90.00
_cell.angle_gamma   90.00
#
_symmetry.space_group_name_H-M   'P 1'
#
loop_
_entity.id
_entity.type
_entity.pdbx_description
1 polymer ?
#
loop_
_entity_poly.entity_id
_entity_poly.type
_entity_poly.pdbx_seq_one_letter_code
_entity_poly.pdbx_strand_id
1 'polypeptide(L)'
;WDALPYHAGLDTATRAANQSRFLREEGVVMVATVAFGMGIDKPNVRFVAHLDLPKSMEGYYQETGRAGRDGLPADAWMAYGLGDVVSMRQMLSNGDAPEERKRVELQKLDALLGFCESTACRHQTILRYFGEEHPGDCNECDNCLTPVASWDATRAAQMALSCVYRTGQRFGVGHLVDVLLGKQTERITKFHHQQLSTFGIGAEHSATQWSSVFRQLVTSGFLEADIEAYGGLKLTARARPVLKGEQAVFLRHDAEPAQRSRTTRDGKSREPFAGANENRLWLALKAKRMALAREQGVPPYVIFHDSTLLEMLDQRPGSLTEMGRISGVGQGKLTRYGDDFL
;
A
#
# COMPACT_ATOMS: atom_id res chain seq x y z
N TRP A 1 -13.79 -15.70 2.93
CA TRP A 1 -13.93 -14.71 1.85
C TRP A 1 -13.69 -15.41 0.53
N ASP A 2 -14.50 -15.10 -0.48
CA ASP A 2 -14.33 -15.64 -1.83
C ASP A 2 -13.42 -14.71 -2.65
N ALA A 3 -12.53 -15.25 -3.50
CA ALA A 3 -11.54 -14.46 -4.23
C ALA A 3 -11.59 -14.76 -5.73
N LEU A 4 -11.69 -13.71 -6.55
CA LEU A 4 -11.85 -13.82 -8.01
C LEU A 4 -10.71 -13.10 -8.75
N PRO A 5 -10.16 -13.69 -9.83
CA PRO A 5 -9.14 -13.06 -10.65
C PRO A 5 -9.75 -12.09 -11.68
N TYR A 6 -9.04 -11.00 -11.98
CA TYR A 6 -9.34 -10.14 -13.12
C TYR A 6 -8.07 -9.59 -13.79
N HIS A 7 -7.80 -10.06 -15.00
CA HIS A 7 -6.69 -9.58 -15.83
C HIS A 7 -7.02 -9.74 -17.31
N ALA A 8 -6.23 -9.09 -18.17
CA ALA A 8 -6.44 -9.09 -19.62
C ALA A 8 -6.27 -10.46 -20.30
N GLY A 9 -5.69 -11.44 -19.61
CA GLY A 9 -5.52 -12.82 -20.09
C GLY A 9 -6.76 -13.70 -19.92
N LEU A 10 -7.79 -13.24 -19.22
CA LEU A 10 -9.08 -13.94 -19.10
C LEU A 10 -9.96 -13.65 -20.31
N ASP A 11 -10.77 -14.62 -20.72
CA ASP A 11 -11.79 -14.41 -21.74
C ASP A 11 -12.87 -13.42 -21.26
N THR A 12 -13.56 -12.82 -22.23
CA THR A 12 -14.56 -11.77 -21.97
C THR A 12 -15.72 -12.25 -21.10
N ALA A 13 -16.17 -13.50 -21.26
CA ALA A 13 -17.29 -14.04 -20.50
C ALA A 13 -16.90 -14.23 -19.02
N THR A 14 -15.72 -14.79 -18.76
CA THR A 14 -15.18 -14.94 -17.39
C THR A 14 -14.97 -13.59 -16.72
N ARG A 15 -14.40 -12.60 -17.43
CA ARG A 15 -14.23 -11.23 -16.90
C ARG A 15 -15.55 -10.58 -16.52
N ALA A 16 -16.55 -10.68 -17.39
CA ALA A 16 -17.89 -10.14 -17.14
C ALA A 16 -18.57 -10.83 -15.95
N ALA A 17 -18.44 -12.16 -15.85
CA ALA A 17 -18.97 -12.93 -14.72
C ALA A 17 -18.33 -12.49 -13.39
N ASN A 18 -17.00 -12.44 -13.31
CA ASN A 18 -16.29 -12.03 -12.10
C ASN A 18 -16.61 -10.58 -11.69
N GLN A 19 -16.66 -9.65 -12.65
CA GLN A 19 -17.04 -8.27 -12.41
C GLN A 19 -18.49 -8.16 -11.89
N SER A 20 -19.43 -8.90 -12.50
CA SER A 20 -20.83 -8.94 -12.06
C SER A 20 -20.95 -9.45 -10.63
N ARG A 21 -20.24 -10.55 -10.29
CA ARG A 21 -20.20 -11.09 -8.93
C ARG A 21 -19.66 -10.07 -7.94
N PHE A 22 -18.55 -9.40 -8.25
CA PHE A 22 -17.99 -8.37 -7.38
C PHE A 22 -18.93 -7.19 -7.11
N LEU A 23 -19.70 -6.78 -8.12
CA LEU A 23 -20.68 -5.69 -7.98
C LEU A 23 -21.89 -6.11 -7.13
N ARG A 24 -22.36 -7.36 -7.29
CA ARG A 24 -23.64 -7.84 -6.76
C ARG A 24 -23.53 -8.58 -5.42
N GLU A 25 -22.43 -9.29 -5.18
CA GLU A 25 -22.23 -10.10 -3.99
C GLU A 25 -21.50 -9.31 -2.89
N GLU A 26 -21.64 -9.76 -1.66
CA GLU A 26 -20.87 -9.25 -0.52
C GLU A 26 -19.75 -10.23 -0.16
N GLY A 27 -18.63 -9.70 0.33
CA GLY A 27 -17.50 -10.52 0.75
C GLY A 27 -16.72 -11.21 -0.36
N VAL A 28 -16.78 -10.64 -1.56
CA VAL A 28 -15.92 -11.00 -2.69
C VAL A 28 -14.68 -10.10 -2.71
N VAL A 29 -13.50 -10.72 -2.72
CA VAL A 29 -12.22 -10.06 -2.96
C VAL A 29 -11.90 -10.17 -4.44
N MET A 30 -11.72 -9.05 -5.12
CA MET A 30 -11.19 -9.05 -6.49
C MET A 30 -9.68 -8.94 -6.46
N VAL A 31 -8.98 -9.90 -7.07
CA VAL A 31 -7.54 -9.86 -7.30
C VAL A 31 -7.33 -9.43 -8.75
N ALA A 32 -6.83 -8.22 -8.95
CA ALA A 32 -6.81 -7.60 -10.26
C ALA A 32 -5.47 -6.95 -10.60
N THR A 33 -5.16 -6.92 -11.90
CA THR A 33 -4.15 -5.98 -12.42
C THR A 33 -4.79 -4.60 -12.66
N VAL A 34 -3.97 -3.60 -13.03
CA VAL A 34 -4.40 -2.23 -13.37
C VAL A 34 -5.56 -2.19 -14.39
N ALA A 35 -5.73 -3.25 -15.19
CA ALA A 35 -6.82 -3.42 -16.15
C ALA A 35 -8.24 -3.38 -15.55
N PHE A 36 -8.42 -3.64 -14.24
CA PHE A 36 -9.74 -3.61 -13.59
C PHE A 36 -10.21 -2.19 -13.23
N GLY A 37 -9.31 -1.20 -13.20
CA GLY A 37 -9.62 0.13 -12.67
C GLY A 37 -10.61 0.93 -13.52
N MET A 38 -10.54 0.88 -14.84
CA MET A 38 -11.40 1.75 -15.66
C MET A 38 -12.85 1.21 -15.68
N GLY A 39 -13.77 1.90 -14.99
CA GLY A 39 -15.22 1.65 -15.10
C GLY A 39 -15.89 0.90 -13.95
N ILE A 40 -15.21 0.67 -12.82
CA ILE A 40 -15.83 0.05 -11.64
C ILE A 40 -16.14 1.09 -10.58
N ASP A 41 -17.43 1.22 -10.30
CA ASP A 41 -17.99 2.13 -9.31
C ASP A 41 -18.84 1.35 -8.30
N LYS A 42 -18.16 0.62 -7.41
CA LYS A 42 -18.79 -0.01 -6.25
C LYS A 42 -18.54 0.89 -5.05
N PRO A 43 -19.57 1.51 -4.45
CA PRO A 43 -19.37 2.52 -3.43
C PRO A 43 -18.83 1.93 -2.11
N ASN A 44 -19.11 0.66 -1.84
CA ASN A 44 -18.85 0.01 -0.57
C ASN A 44 -17.62 -0.91 -0.56
N VAL A 45 -16.56 -0.53 -1.28
CA VAL A 45 -15.25 -1.22 -1.20
C VAL A 45 -14.59 -0.86 0.12
N ARG A 46 -14.31 -1.87 0.96
CA ARG A 46 -13.76 -1.68 2.31
C ARG A 46 -12.25 -1.69 2.41
N PHE A 47 -11.57 -2.26 1.42
CA PHE A 47 -10.13 -2.12 1.35
C PHE A 47 -9.64 -2.19 -0.09
N VAL A 48 -8.50 -1.56 -0.34
CA VAL A 48 -7.69 -1.73 -1.55
C VAL A 48 -6.29 -2.11 -1.09
N ALA A 49 -5.79 -3.24 -1.61
CA ALA A 49 -4.48 -3.78 -1.24
C ALA A 49 -3.57 -3.85 -2.48
N HIS A 50 -2.46 -3.11 -2.42
CA HIS A 50 -1.37 -3.19 -3.38
C HIS A 50 -0.36 -4.24 -2.93
N LEU A 51 -0.25 -5.34 -3.68
CA LEU A 51 0.76 -6.37 -3.45
C LEU A 51 2.07 -6.08 -4.17
N ASP A 52 2.00 -5.21 -5.19
CA ASP A 52 3.13 -4.68 -5.95
C ASP A 52 3.06 -3.16 -5.91
N LEU A 53 4.21 -2.49 -5.99
CA LEU A 53 4.25 -1.03 -6.00
C LEU A 53 3.59 -0.49 -7.29
N PRO A 54 2.69 0.50 -7.17
CA PRO A 54 2.19 1.25 -8.31
C PRO A 54 3.32 1.92 -9.11
N LYS A 55 3.02 2.28 -10.36
CA LYS A 55 3.99 2.99 -11.21
C LYS A 55 4.21 4.43 -10.81
N SER A 56 3.24 5.03 -10.12
CA SER A 56 3.28 6.43 -9.75
C SER A 56 2.34 6.76 -8.59
N MET A 57 2.53 7.94 -8.02
CA MET A 57 1.68 8.48 -6.96
C MET A 57 0.24 8.73 -7.45
N GLU A 58 0.06 9.16 -8.70
CA GLU A 58 -1.26 9.34 -9.30
C GLU A 58 -2.00 8.01 -9.48
N GLY A 59 -1.29 6.97 -9.91
CA GLY A 59 -1.83 5.61 -9.98
C GLY A 59 -2.29 5.13 -8.61
N TYR A 60 -1.41 5.24 -7.61
CA TYR A 60 -1.73 4.88 -6.22
C TYR A 60 -2.97 5.62 -5.71
N TYR A 61 -3.04 6.95 -5.90
CA TYR A 61 -4.17 7.77 -5.46
C TYR A 61 -5.48 7.36 -6.14
N GLN A 62 -5.46 7.17 -7.47
CA GLN A 62 -6.66 6.77 -8.21
C GLN A 62 -7.13 5.36 -7.84
N GLU A 63 -6.21 4.43 -7.61
CA GLU A 63 -6.51 3.03 -7.28
C GLU A 63 -7.05 2.90 -5.87
N THR A 64 -6.39 3.53 -4.88
CA THR A 64 -6.84 3.53 -3.49
C THR A 64 -8.14 4.33 -3.29
N GLY A 65 -8.36 5.41 -4.04
CA GLY A 65 -9.59 6.21 -4.04
C GLY A 65 -10.86 5.48 -4.54
N ARG A 66 -10.77 4.17 -4.80
CA ARG A 66 -11.93 3.29 -5.03
C ARG A 66 -12.53 2.78 -3.72
N ALA A 67 -11.74 2.75 -2.65
CA ALA A 67 -12.21 2.40 -1.33
C ALA A 67 -13.10 3.51 -0.76
N GLY A 68 -14.11 3.15 0.04
CA GLY A 68 -14.81 4.12 0.90
C GLY A 68 -15.65 5.18 0.17
N ARG A 69 -16.10 4.96 -1.07
CA ARG A 69 -16.90 5.94 -1.84
C ARG A 69 -18.28 6.25 -1.25
N ASP A 70 -18.78 5.38 -0.39
CA ASP A 70 -19.97 5.63 0.45
C ASP A 70 -19.68 6.50 1.69
N GLY A 71 -18.45 6.97 1.87
CA GLY A 71 -18.01 7.79 3.00
C GLY A 71 -17.73 7.00 4.28
N LEU A 72 -17.86 5.67 4.25
CA LEU A 72 -17.56 4.83 5.41
C LEU A 72 -16.07 4.46 5.47
N PRO A 73 -15.55 4.15 6.67
CA PRO A 73 -14.14 3.77 6.84
C PRO A 73 -13.72 2.64 5.90
N ALA A 74 -12.56 2.80 5.30
CA ALA A 74 -11.95 1.82 4.41
C ALA A 74 -10.42 1.93 4.46
N ASP A 75 -9.74 0.82 4.21
CA ASP A 75 -8.29 0.72 4.34
C ASP A 75 -7.60 0.73 2.97
N ALA A 76 -6.57 1.56 2.83
CA ALA A 76 -5.59 1.46 1.75
C ALA A 76 -4.32 0.81 2.31
N TRP A 77 -3.95 -0.35 1.77
CA TRP A 77 -2.78 -1.10 2.21
C TRP A 77 -1.82 -1.33 1.05
N MET A 78 -0.52 -1.21 1.31
CA MET A 78 0.50 -1.45 0.30
C MET A 78 1.68 -2.21 0.90
N ALA A 79 2.06 -3.32 0.27
CA ALA A 79 3.35 -3.96 0.47
C ALA A 79 4.29 -3.60 -0.68
N TYR A 80 5.56 -3.39 -0.33
CA TYR A 80 6.63 -3.32 -1.29
C TYR A 80 7.94 -3.77 -0.63
N GLY A 81 8.83 -4.32 -1.44
CA GLY A 81 10.18 -4.69 -1.06
C GLY A 81 11.21 -4.05 -1.97
N LEU A 82 12.49 -4.22 -1.62
CA LEU A 82 13.59 -3.74 -2.45
C LEU A 82 13.59 -4.38 -3.85
N GLY A 83 13.17 -5.63 -3.98
CA GLY A 83 13.06 -6.32 -5.26
C GLY A 83 12.14 -5.58 -6.23
N ASP A 84 11.02 -5.06 -5.74
CA ASP A 84 10.05 -4.31 -6.55
C ASP A 84 10.68 -3.00 -7.03
N VAL A 85 11.31 -2.26 -6.09
CA VAL A 85 12.00 -0.99 -6.39
C VAL A 85 13.02 -1.16 -7.51
N VAL A 86 13.87 -2.19 -7.41
CA VAL A 86 14.88 -2.50 -8.42
C VAL A 86 14.22 -2.86 -9.74
N SER A 87 13.23 -3.76 -9.73
CA SER A 87 12.57 -4.26 -10.94
C SER A 87 11.87 -3.14 -11.72
N MET A 88 11.17 -2.22 -11.04
CA MET A 88 10.52 -1.08 -11.71
C MET A 88 11.52 -0.10 -12.30
N ARG A 89 12.60 0.24 -11.58
CA ARG A 89 13.64 1.12 -12.12
C ARG A 89 14.25 0.51 -13.38
N GLN A 90 14.54 -0.79 -13.38
CA GLN A 90 15.06 -1.49 -14.55
C GLN A 90 14.08 -1.48 -15.73
N MET A 91 12.80 -1.74 -15.46
CA MET A 91 11.76 -1.69 -16.49
C MET A 91 11.64 -0.30 -17.13
N LEU A 92 11.73 0.77 -16.34
CA LEU A 92 11.69 2.15 -16.85
C LEU A 92 12.95 2.49 -17.66
N SER A 93 14.13 2.13 -17.17
CA SER A 93 15.40 2.40 -17.87
C SER A 93 15.53 1.63 -19.19
N ASN A 94 15.06 0.38 -19.24
CA ASN A 94 15.15 -0.48 -20.42
C ASN A 94 14.03 -0.28 -21.44
N GLY A 95 12.99 0.48 -21.11
CA GLY A 95 11.88 0.71 -22.05
C GLY A 95 12.33 1.47 -23.31
N ASP A 96 11.58 1.31 -24.40
CA ASP A 96 11.83 2.03 -25.67
C ASP A 96 11.33 3.49 -25.65
N ALA A 97 10.92 4.00 -24.49
CA ALA A 97 10.41 5.35 -24.36
C ALA A 97 11.52 6.40 -24.60
N PRO A 98 11.19 7.59 -25.15
CA PRO A 98 12.13 8.70 -25.24
C PRO A 98 12.72 9.08 -23.88
N GLU A 99 13.96 9.54 -23.86
CA GLU A 99 14.71 9.82 -22.61
C GLU A 99 14.01 10.85 -21.71
N GLU A 100 13.40 11.87 -22.30
CA GLU A 100 12.61 12.86 -21.56
C GLU A 100 11.43 12.21 -20.84
N ARG A 101 10.76 11.24 -21.47
CA ARG A 101 9.65 10.50 -20.87
C ARG A 101 10.14 9.58 -19.76
N LYS A 102 11.27 8.87 -19.97
CA LYS A 102 11.89 8.03 -18.92
C LYS A 102 12.19 8.86 -17.67
N ARG A 103 12.72 10.07 -17.85
CA ARG A 103 13.02 10.98 -16.75
C ARG A 103 11.78 11.36 -15.95
N VAL A 104 10.67 11.66 -16.62
CA VAL A 104 9.40 11.97 -15.96
C VAL A 104 8.85 10.76 -15.21
N GLU A 105 8.85 9.57 -15.81
CA GLU A 105 8.38 8.35 -15.13
C GLU A 105 9.26 7.99 -13.92
N LEU A 106 10.57 8.17 -14.02
CA LEU A 106 11.48 7.98 -12.89
C LEU A 106 11.19 8.98 -11.76
N GLN A 107 10.93 10.25 -12.08
CA GLN A 107 10.53 11.25 -11.07
C GLN A 107 9.23 10.86 -10.35
N LYS A 108 8.27 10.28 -11.09
CA LYS A 108 7.01 9.79 -10.51
C LYS A 108 7.23 8.60 -9.59
N LEU A 109 8.07 7.66 -9.99
CA LEU A 109 8.46 6.53 -9.16
C LEU A 109 9.19 7.00 -7.89
N ASP A 110 10.14 7.93 -8.04
CA ASP A 110 10.89 8.50 -6.91
C ASP A 110 9.95 9.19 -5.90
N ALA A 111 8.93 9.90 -6.37
CA ALA A 111 7.92 10.51 -5.50
C ALA A 111 7.12 9.47 -4.72
N LEU A 112 6.72 8.36 -5.36
CA LEU A 112 6.02 7.26 -4.70
C LEU A 112 6.90 6.55 -3.67
N LEU A 113 8.17 6.28 -4.00
CA LEU A 113 9.11 5.68 -3.05
C LEU A 113 9.39 6.61 -1.86
N GLY A 114 9.51 7.91 -2.12
CA GLY A 114 9.59 8.93 -1.08
C GLY A 114 8.35 8.96 -0.20
N PHE A 115 7.15 8.78 -0.78
CA PHE A 115 5.93 8.59 -0.02
C PHE A 115 6.01 7.37 0.90
N CYS A 116 6.49 6.22 0.40
CA CYS A 116 6.59 4.99 1.18
C CYS A 116 7.55 5.10 2.38
N GLU A 117 8.71 5.72 2.19
CA GLU A 117 9.75 5.84 3.22
C GLU A 117 9.62 7.12 4.08
N SER A 118 8.62 7.97 3.81
CA SER A 118 8.32 9.15 4.63
C SER A 118 7.88 8.76 6.05
N THR A 119 8.29 9.54 7.05
CA THR A 119 7.77 9.50 8.43
C THR A 119 6.64 10.52 8.66
N ALA A 120 6.38 11.41 7.70
CA ALA A 120 5.32 12.40 7.80
C ALA A 120 3.93 11.78 7.57
N CYS A 121 2.87 12.48 7.95
CA CYS A 121 1.50 12.09 7.67
C CYS A 121 1.30 11.69 6.20
N ARG A 122 0.70 10.52 5.94
CA ARG A 122 0.46 10.01 4.58
C ARG A 122 -0.48 10.92 3.80
N HIS A 123 -1.58 11.38 4.41
CA HIS A 123 -2.52 12.32 3.79
C HIS A 123 -1.84 13.63 3.40
N GLN A 124 -1.00 14.18 4.29
CA GLN A 124 -0.23 15.38 3.97
C GLN A 124 0.73 15.16 2.79
N THR A 125 1.39 14.00 2.73
CA THR A 125 2.31 13.69 1.64
C THR A 125 1.58 13.53 0.30
N ILE A 126 0.40 12.88 0.31
CA ILE A 126 -0.47 12.75 -0.87
C ILE A 126 -0.94 14.12 -1.35
N LEU A 127 -1.53 14.93 -0.48
CA LEU A 127 -2.10 16.23 -0.85
C LEU A 127 -1.02 17.20 -1.35
N ARG A 128 0.14 17.24 -0.67
CA ARG A 128 1.28 18.06 -1.10
C ARG A 128 1.78 17.67 -2.49
N TYR A 129 1.76 16.39 -2.85
CA TYR A 129 2.14 15.95 -4.19
C TYR A 129 1.23 16.55 -5.28
N PHE A 130 -0.06 16.73 -4.99
CA PHE A 130 -1.03 17.37 -5.88
C PHE A 130 -1.13 18.90 -5.73
N GLY A 131 -0.23 19.51 -4.94
CA GLY A 131 -0.21 20.96 -4.74
C GLY A 131 -1.23 21.48 -3.71
N GLU A 132 -1.79 20.58 -2.89
CA GLU A 132 -2.71 20.92 -1.80
C GLU A 132 -2.01 20.88 -0.44
N GLU A 133 -2.49 21.70 0.48
CA GLU A 133 -1.96 21.74 1.84
C GLU A 133 -2.81 20.89 2.79
N HIS A 134 -2.15 20.26 3.76
CA HIS A 134 -2.79 19.53 4.84
C HIS A 134 -1.98 19.77 6.13
N PRO A 135 -2.65 20.05 7.27
CA PRO A 135 -1.96 20.41 8.51
C PRO A 135 -1.07 19.28 9.05
N GLY A 136 -1.39 18.02 8.73
CA GLY A 136 -0.72 16.84 9.25
C GLY A 136 -1.62 16.13 10.25
N ASP A 137 -1.06 15.22 11.05
CA ASP A 137 -1.71 14.59 12.21
C ASP A 137 -3.15 14.11 11.98
N CYS A 138 -3.37 13.44 10.84
CA CYS A 138 -4.70 13.01 10.44
C CYS A 138 -5.36 11.99 11.37
N ASN A 139 -4.63 11.40 12.32
CA ASN A 139 -5.10 10.34 13.24
C ASN A 139 -5.72 9.11 12.54
N GLU A 140 -5.40 8.89 11.26
CA GLU A 140 -5.98 7.82 10.44
C GLU A 140 -4.93 7.00 9.67
N CYS A 141 -3.79 7.59 9.32
CA CYS A 141 -2.72 6.89 8.62
C CYS A 141 -1.73 6.19 9.57
N ASP A 142 -1.03 5.17 9.07
CA ASP A 142 -0.02 4.40 9.81
C ASP A 142 1.03 5.28 10.50
N ASN A 143 1.55 6.31 9.83
CA ASN A 143 2.54 7.22 10.40
C ASN A 143 2.00 8.10 11.54
N CYS A 144 0.71 8.39 11.58
CA CYS A 144 0.09 9.14 12.68
C CYS A 144 -0.38 8.22 13.81
N LEU A 145 -0.86 7.01 13.46
CA LEU A 145 -1.35 6.02 14.41
C LEU A 145 -0.22 5.31 15.16
N THR A 146 0.85 4.97 14.43
CA THR A 146 2.06 4.31 14.96
C THR A 146 3.30 5.08 14.47
N PRO A 147 3.62 6.24 15.07
CA PRO A 147 4.76 7.05 14.64
C PRO A 147 6.07 6.27 14.66
N VAL A 148 6.77 6.25 13.53
CA VAL A 148 8.11 5.68 13.42
C VAL A 148 9.16 6.77 13.56
N ALA A 149 10.11 6.56 14.45
CA ALA A 149 11.22 7.49 14.61
C ALA A 149 12.21 7.37 13.43
N SER A 150 12.84 8.49 13.10
CA SER A 150 14.07 8.51 12.30
C SER A 150 15.29 8.43 13.22
N TRP A 151 16.38 7.85 12.73
CA TRP A 151 17.66 7.81 13.43
C TRP A 151 18.79 8.30 12.54
N ASP A 152 19.86 8.80 13.17
CA ASP A 152 21.09 9.13 12.46
C ASP A 152 21.80 7.85 12.02
N ALA A 153 21.59 7.52 10.74
CA ALA A 153 22.13 6.35 10.10
C ALA A 153 23.40 6.65 9.31
N THR A 154 24.04 7.81 9.53
CA THR A 154 25.20 8.25 8.75
C THR A 154 26.30 7.18 8.74
N ARG A 155 26.60 6.59 9.90
CA ARG A 155 27.61 5.52 9.99
C ARG A 155 27.17 4.25 9.25
N ALA A 156 25.92 3.82 9.41
CA ALA A 156 25.40 2.65 8.70
C ALA A 156 25.39 2.85 7.18
N ALA A 157 25.01 4.05 6.73
CA ALA A 157 25.08 4.46 5.33
C ALA A 157 26.51 4.40 4.81
N GLN A 158 27.49 4.97 5.53
CA GLN A 158 28.90 4.91 5.16
C GLN A 158 29.42 3.47 5.05
N MET A 159 29.04 2.59 5.98
CA MET A 159 29.40 1.17 5.95
C MET A 159 28.81 0.47 4.73
N ALA A 160 27.52 0.67 4.47
CA ALA A 160 26.82 0.09 3.32
C ALA A 160 27.40 0.57 1.98
N LEU A 161 27.57 1.89 1.82
CA LEU A 161 28.14 2.51 0.61
C LEU A 161 29.59 2.06 0.39
N SER A 162 30.39 1.99 1.47
CA SER A 162 31.77 1.49 1.39
C SER A 162 31.82 0.01 1.00
N CYS A 163 30.90 -0.80 1.51
CA CYS A 163 30.79 -2.21 1.14
C CYS A 163 30.44 -2.38 -0.33
N VAL A 164 29.48 -1.60 -0.85
CA VAL A 164 29.14 -1.59 -2.29
C VAL A 164 30.37 -1.26 -3.14
N TYR A 165 31.10 -0.21 -2.78
CA TYR A 165 32.31 0.20 -3.48
C TYR A 165 33.40 -0.88 -3.45
N ARG A 166 33.74 -1.40 -2.28
CA ARG A 166 34.86 -2.35 -2.08
C ARG A 166 34.59 -3.73 -2.65
N THR A 167 33.33 -4.12 -2.78
CA THR A 167 32.93 -5.35 -3.46
C THR A 167 32.89 -5.20 -4.98
N GLY A 168 33.25 -4.03 -5.53
CA GLY A 168 33.32 -3.79 -6.96
C GLY A 168 31.96 -3.51 -7.61
N GLN A 169 30.97 -3.08 -6.83
CA GLN A 169 29.69 -2.54 -7.31
C GLN A 169 28.92 -3.45 -8.30
N ARG A 170 28.94 -4.75 -8.04
CA ARG A 170 28.37 -5.79 -8.92
C ARG A 170 27.58 -6.86 -8.16
N PHE A 171 27.27 -6.59 -6.90
CA PHE A 171 26.65 -7.55 -5.99
C PHE A 171 25.32 -7.01 -5.48
N GLY A 172 24.32 -7.89 -5.42
CA GLY A 172 23.02 -7.58 -4.83
C GLY A 172 23.05 -7.57 -3.31
N VAL A 173 21.97 -7.07 -2.71
CA VAL A 173 21.87 -6.83 -1.26
C VAL A 173 22.15 -8.05 -0.41
N GLY A 174 21.65 -9.24 -0.76
CA GLY A 174 21.90 -10.44 0.04
C GLY A 174 23.40 -10.71 0.27
N HIS A 175 24.21 -10.56 -0.79
CA HIS A 175 25.67 -10.73 -0.68
C HIS A 175 26.33 -9.60 0.12
N LEU A 176 25.88 -8.36 -0.07
CA LEU A 176 26.40 -7.20 0.66
C LEU A 176 26.09 -7.29 2.17
N VAL A 177 24.89 -7.77 2.52
CA VAL A 177 24.48 -8.07 3.90
C VAL A 177 25.39 -9.13 4.50
N ASP A 178 25.65 -10.23 3.78
CA ASP A 178 26.51 -11.30 4.28
C ASP A 178 27.95 -10.81 4.51
N VAL A 179 28.47 -9.90 3.65
CA VAL A 179 29.77 -9.25 3.86
C VAL A 179 29.75 -8.39 5.14
N LEU A 180 28.77 -7.50 5.30
CA LEU A 180 28.68 -6.61 6.48
C LEU A 180 28.53 -7.37 7.80
N LEU A 181 27.80 -8.50 7.78
CA LEU A 181 27.64 -9.39 8.93
C LEU A 181 28.82 -10.32 9.18
N GLY A 182 29.80 -10.37 8.26
CA GLY A 182 30.97 -11.23 8.40
C GLY A 182 30.66 -12.73 8.25
N LYS A 183 29.62 -13.09 7.49
CA LYS A 183 29.26 -14.49 7.27
C LYS A 183 30.24 -15.14 6.30
N GLN A 184 30.67 -16.36 6.60
CA GLN A 184 31.55 -17.11 5.71
C GLN A 184 30.72 -17.98 4.75
N THR A 185 30.39 -17.44 3.57
CA THR A 185 29.73 -18.20 2.49
C THR A 185 30.73 -18.61 1.40
N GLU A 186 30.36 -19.59 0.57
CA GLU A 186 31.16 -20.00 -0.59
C GLU A 186 31.43 -18.82 -1.54
N ARG A 187 30.41 -17.99 -1.81
CA ARG A 187 30.55 -16.79 -2.64
C ARG A 187 31.53 -15.79 -2.02
N ILE A 188 31.47 -15.54 -0.72
CA ILE A 188 32.39 -14.62 -0.05
C ILE A 188 33.83 -15.10 -0.20
N THR A 189 34.06 -16.39 0.03
CA THR A 189 35.38 -17.02 -0.10
C THR A 189 35.89 -16.94 -1.55
N LYS A 190 35.03 -17.27 -2.52
CA LYS A 190 35.33 -17.23 -3.96
C LYS A 190 35.78 -15.86 -4.45
N PHE A 191 35.18 -14.79 -3.93
CA PHE A 191 35.52 -13.41 -4.30
C PHE A 191 36.53 -12.76 -3.34
N HIS A 192 37.07 -13.49 -2.37
CA HIS A 192 38.00 -12.99 -1.36
C HIS A 192 37.46 -11.83 -0.52
N HIS A 193 36.14 -11.72 -0.36
CA HIS A 193 35.53 -10.60 0.35
C HIS A 193 35.73 -10.64 1.87
N GLN A 194 36.10 -11.79 2.43
CA GLN A 194 36.52 -11.91 3.83
C GLN A 194 37.77 -11.08 4.18
N GLN A 195 38.52 -10.65 3.16
CA GLN A 195 39.72 -9.81 3.33
C GLN A 195 39.41 -8.31 3.26
N LEU A 196 38.18 -7.93 2.90
CA LEU A 196 37.80 -6.53 2.80
C LEU A 196 37.66 -5.91 4.19
N SER A 197 38.04 -4.64 4.31
CA SER A 197 37.86 -3.87 5.54
C SER A 197 36.40 -3.68 5.95
N THR A 198 35.45 -4.02 5.09
CA THR A 198 34.00 -3.96 5.35
C THR A 198 33.41 -5.30 5.76
N PHE A 199 34.23 -6.34 5.84
CA PHE A 199 33.79 -7.65 6.29
C PHE A 199 33.56 -7.65 7.80
N GLY A 200 32.34 -7.97 8.24
CA GLY A 200 31.99 -8.06 9.65
C GLY A 200 31.88 -6.74 10.42
N ILE A 201 32.04 -5.59 9.76
CA ILE A 201 32.00 -4.28 10.43
C ILE A 201 30.60 -3.84 10.86
N GLY A 202 29.57 -4.57 10.44
CA GLY A 202 28.16 -4.25 10.63
C GLY A 202 27.40 -5.29 11.46
N ALA A 203 28.11 -6.07 12.29
CA ALA A 203 27.54 -7.16 13.08
C ALA A 203 26.55 -6.69 14.16
N GLU A 204 26.53 -5.40 14.49
CA GLU A 204 25.57 -4.78 15.41
C GLU A 204 24.15 -4.69 14.85
N HIS A 205 23.99 -4.81 13.53
CA HIS A 205 22.69 -4.76 12.86
C HIS A 205 22.28 -6.16 12.39
N SER A 206 20.99 -6.45 12.40
CA SER A 206 20.43 -7.66 11.82
C SER A 206 20.42 -7.61 10.29
N ALA A 207 20.29 -8.78 9.65
CA ALA A 207 20.13 -8.87 8.19
C ALA A 207 18.92 -8.08 7.67
N THR A 208 17.82 -8.07 8.44
CA THR A 208 16.61 -7.31 8.12
C THR A 208 16.85 -5.81 8.19
N GLN A 209 17.55 -5.33 9.23
CA GLN A 209 17.93 -3.92 9.34
C GLN A 209 18.84 -3.50 8.19
N TRP A 210 19.83 -4.31 7.81
CA TRP A 210 20.65 -4.01 6.65
C TRP A 210 19.86 -3.96 5.35
N SER A 211 18.91 -4.88 5.16
CA SER A 211 18.02 -4.87 4.00
C SER A 211 17.19 -3.58 3.94
N SER A 212 16.71 -3.09 5.09
CA SER A 212 16.03 -1.79 5.21
C SER A 212 16.93 -0.61 4.86
N VAL A 213 18.16 -0.59 5.39
CA VAL A 213 19.16 0.45 5.07
C VAL A 213 19.42 0.49 3.57
N PHE A 214 19.70 -0.65 2.93
CA PHE A 214 19.90 -0.68 1.48
C PHE A 214 18.67 -0.23 0.70
N ARG A 215 17.46 -0.63 1.11
CA ARG A 215 16.21 -0.19 0.48
C ARG A 215 16.07 1.34 0.54
N GLN A 216 16.26 1.93 1.71
CA GLN A 216 16.15 3.37 1.88
C GLN A 216 17.28 4.14 1.17
N LEU A 217 18.50 3.59 1.07
CA LEU A 217 19.60 4.20 0.31
C LEU A 217 19.36 4.18 -1.20
N VAL A 218 18.73 3.13 -1.73
CA VAL A 218 18.29 3.06 -3.13
C VAL A 218 17.17 4.06 -3.39
N THR A 219 16.15 4.08 -2.53
CA THR A 219 15.05 5.04 -2.61
C THR A 219 15.52 6.49 -2.51
N SER A 220 16.51 6.77 -1.65
CA SER A 220 17.10 8.10 -1.50
C SER A 220 18.07 8.47 -2.64
N GLY A 221 18.31 7.57 -3.60
CA GLY A 221 19.17 7.80 -4.76
C GLY A 221 20.66 7.85 -4.46
N PHE A 222 21.11 7.29 -3.33
CA PHE A 222 22.55 7.08 -3.06
C PHE A 222 23.09 5.83 -3.77
N LEU A 223 22.21 4.86 -3.99
CA LEU A 223 22.48 3.61 -4.69
C LEU A 223 21.52 3.46 -5.86
N GLU A 224 21.99 2.82 -6.92
CA GLU A 224 21.17 2.42 -8.06
C GLU A 224 21.48 0.96 -8.43
N ALA A 225 20.52 0.29 -9.06
CA ALA A 225 20.74 -1.06 -9.57
C ALA A 225 21.37 -1.00 -10.95
N ASP A 226 22.44 -1.77 -11.13
CA ASP A 226 23.12 -1.93 -12.39
C ASP A 226 22.63 -3.15 -13.14
N ILE A 227 22.23 -2.91 -14.39
CA ILE A 227 21.62 -3.91 -15.26
C ILE A 227 22.70 -4.81 -15.87
N GLU A 228 23.85 -4.25 -16.21
CA GLU A 228 24.98 -5.00 -16.79
C GLU A 228 25.64 -5.95 -15.78
N ALA A 229 25.55 -5.64 -14.48
CA ALA A 229 26.07 -6.47 -13.40
C ALA A 229 25.03 -7.40 -12.74
N TYR A 230 24.05 -7.91 -13.51
CA TYR A 230 23.04 -8.86 -13.03
C TYR A 230 22.24 -8.38 -11.80
N GLY A 231 21.92 -7.08 -11.74
CA GLY A 231 21.17 -6.49 -10.61
C GLY A 231 22.04 -6.17 -9.38
N GLY A 232 23.35 -5.99 -9.58
CA GLY A 232 24.25 -5.47 -8.55
C GLY A 232 23.95 -4.00 -8.20
N LEU A 233 24.34 -3.55 -7.01
CA LEU A 233 24.20 -2.14 -6.64
C LEU A 233 25.45 -1.34 -7.00
N LYS A 234 25.26 -0.13 -7.53
CA LYS A 234 26.28 0.89 -7.82
C LYS A 234 26.04 2.16 -7.01
N LEU A 235 27.12 2.87 -6.72
CA LEU A 235 27.07 4.20 -6.11
C LEU A 235 26.63 5.24 -7.16
N THR A 236 25.76 6.17 -6.75
CA THR A 236 25.49 7.38 -7.53
C THR A 236 26.44 8.51 -7.10
N ALA A 237 26.42 9.64 -7.83
CA ALA A 237 27.17 10.83 -7.45
C ALA A 237 26.80 11.36 -6.04
N ARG A 238 25.58 11.10 -5.56
CA ARG A 238 25.09 11.54 -4.24
C ARG A 238 25.74 10.79 -3.07
N ALA A 239 26.33 9.61 -3.30
CA ALA A 239 26.98 8.84 -2.24
C ALA A 239 28.29 9.49 -1.75
N ARG A 240 28.93 10.31 -2.58
CA ARG A 240 30.28 10.84 -2.31
C ARG A 240 30.36 11.73 -1.06
N PRO A 241 29.46 12.72 -0.84
CA PRO A 241 29.49 13.54 0.37
C PRO A 241 29.28 12.71 1.65
N VAL A 242 28.40 11.70 1.61
CA VAL A 242 28.15 10.81 2.76
C VAL A 242 29.40 10.01 3.09
N LEU A 243 30.05 9.41 2.09
CA LEU A 243 31.30 8.65 2.26
C LEU A 243 32.46 9.48 2.82
N LYS A 244 32.47 10.78 2.54
CA LYS A 244 33.46 11.72 3.11
C LYS A 244 33.08 12.26 4.49
N GLY A 245 31.89 11.96 4.99
CA GLY A 245 31.37 12.56 6.21
C GLY A 245 30.93 14.02 6.08
N GLU A 246 30.76 14.52 4.85
CA GLU A 246 30.30 15.88 4.55
C GLU A 246 28.75 15.99 4.65
N GLN A 247 28.05 14.86 4.60
CA GLN A 247 26.57 14.81 4.64
C GLN A 247 26.08 13.73 5.60
N ALA A 248 25.20 14.12 6.53
CA ALA A 248 24.49 13.19 7.40
C ALA A 248 23.33 12.49 6.66
N VAL A 249 23.01 11.26 7.07
CA VAL A 249 21.90 10.48 6.52
C VAL A 249 20.99 10.03 7.65
N PHE A 250 19.74 10.46 7.60
CA PHE A 250 18.70 10.04 8.52
C PHE A 250 17.79 9.03 7.82
N LEU A 251 17.59 7.87 8.45
CA LEU A 251 16.73 6.81 7.95
C LEU A 251 15.59 6.56 8.93
N ARG A 252 14.44 6.13 8.43
CA ARG A 252 13.34 5.71 9.31
C ARG A 252 13.65 4.34 9.92
N HIS A 253 13.18 4.10 11.13
CA HIS A 253 13.04 2.73 11.63
C HIS A 253 11.91 2.03 10.88
N ASP A 254 12.09 0.75 10.56
CA ASP A 254 10.95 -0.08 10.19
C ASP A 254 10.11 -0.34 11.45
N ALA A 255 8.79 -0.31 11.28
CA ALA A 255 7.88 -0.70 12.35
C ALA A 255 8.21 -2.14 12.75
N GLU A 256 8.53 -2.37 14.02
CA GLU A 256 8.65 -3.74 14.51
C GLU A 256 7.30 -4.43 14.32
N PRO A 257 7.26 -5.67 13.79
CA PRO A 257 6.03 -6.43 13.78
C PRO A 257 5.58 -6.52 15.24
N ALA A 258 4.46 -5.86 15.57
CA ALA A 258 3.94 -5.84 16.92
C ALA A 258 3.98 -7.26 17.46
N GLN A 259 4.83 -7.52 18.46
CA GLN A 259 4.77 -8.77 19.20
C GLN A 259 3.30 -8.93 19.58
N ARG A 260 2.69 -10.04 19.18
CA ARG A 260 1.31 -10.38 19.57
C ARG A 260 1.28 -10.56 21.07
N SER A 261 1.30 -9.46 21.79
CA SER A 261 1.03 -9.37 23.20
C SER A 261 -0.37 -9.94 23.37
N ARG A 262 -0.48 -11.06 24.08
CA ARG A 262 -1.76 -11.59 24.60
C ARG A 262 -2.31 -10.69 25.71
N THR A 263 -2.17 -9.37 25.58
CA THR A 263 -2.95 -8.42 26.33
C THR A 263 -4.37 -8.53 25.82
N THR A 264 -5.25 -8.93 26.74
CA THR A 264 -6.70 -8.85 26.67
C THR A 264 -7.16 -7.82 25.64
N ARG A 265 -7.83 -8.31 24.59
CA ARG A 265 -8.49 -7.50 23.56
C ARG A 265 -9.48 -6.53 24.22
N ASP A 266 -8.98 -5.36 24.59
CA ASP A 266 -9.79 -4.17 24.87
C ASP A 266 -9.39 -3.01 23.95
N GLY A 267 -8.70 -3.34 22.85
CA GLY A 267 -8.47 -2.44 21.73
C GLY A 267 -9.52 -2.73 20.66
N LYS A 268 -10.46 -1.81 20.51
CA LYS A 268 -11.37 -1.70 19.35
C LYS A 268 -10.55 -1.75 18.06
N SER A 269 -10.35 -2.94 17.51
CA SER A 269 -10.17 -3.10 16.07
C SER A 269 -11.43 -2.51 15.45
N ARG A 270 -11.33 -1.29 14.93
CA ARG A 270 -12.36 -0.68 14.09
C ARG A 270 -12.41 -1.48 12.78
N GLU A 271 -12.87 -2.72 12.82
CA GLU A 271 -13.59 -3.19 11.65
C GLU A 271 -14.78 -2.24 11.51
N PRO A 272 -15.07 -1.73 10.31
CA PRO A 272 -16.21 -0.83 10.07
C PRO A 272 -17.55 -1.45 10.48
N PHE A 273 -17.57 -2.73 10.82
CA PHE A 273 -18.75 -3.49 11.22
C PHE A 273 -18.54 -4.45 12.42
N ALA A 274 -17.46 -4.41 13.20
CA ALA A 274 -17.28 -5.40 14.29
C ALA A 274 -18.49 -5.44 15.26
N GLY A 275 -19.04 -4.28 15.63
CA GLY A 275 -20.25 -4.20 16.46
C GLY A 275 -21.57 -4.30 15.68
N ALA A 276 -21.56 -4.01 14.38
CA ALA A 276 -22.76 -4.01 13.54
C ALA A 276 -23.04 -5.39 12.90
N ASN A 277 -22.01 -6.14 12.51
CA ASN A 277 -22.15 -7.51 11.97
C ASN A 277 -22.66 -8.51 13.01
N GLU A 278 -22.60 -8.19 14.30
CA GLU A 278 -23.26 -8.95 15.37
C GLU A 278 -24.69 -8.44 15.66
N ASN A 279 -25.05 -7.26 15.15
CA ASN A 279 -26.36 -6.67 15.33
C ASN A 279 -27.38 -7.35 14.39
N ARG A 280 -28.38 -8.00 15.00
CA ARG A 280 -29.42 -8.72 14.26
C ARG A 280 -30.22 -7.82 13.30
N LEU A 281 -30.46 -6.55 13.64
CA LEU A 281 -31.18 -5.61 12.76
C LEU A 281 -30.32 -5.25 11.54
N TRP A 282 -29.02 -5.02 11.72
CA TRP A 282 -28.09 -4.79 10.61
C TRP A 282 -28.07 -5.95 9.62
N LEU A 283 -27.95 -7.18 10.12
CA LEU A 283 -27.98 -8.38 9.29
C LEU A 283 -29.32 -8.53 8.55
N ALA A 284 -30.44 -8.20 9.19
CA ALA A 284 -31.76 -8.22 8.57
C ALA A 284 -31.89 -7.17 7.46
N LEU A 285 -31.46 -5.92 7.70
CA LEU A 285 -31.47 -4.84 6.71
C LEU A 285 -30.64 -5.21 5.47
N LYS A 286 -29.44 -5.77 5.69
CA LYS A 286 -28.58 -6.27 4.60
C LYS A 286 -29.23 -7.42 3.85
N ALA A 287 -29.77 -8.42 4.55
CA ALA A 287 -30.43 -9.56 3.92
C ALA A 287 -31.63 -9.13 3.07
N LYS A 288 -32.44 -8.17 3.57
CA LYS A 288 -33.58 -7.62 2.84
C LYS A 288 -33.14 -6.87 1.59
N ARG A 289 -32.12 -6.00 1.72
CA ARG A 289 -31.50 -5.31 0.57
C ARG A 289 -31.02 -6.29 -0.49
N MET A 290 -30.32 -7.35 -0.08
CA MET A 290 -29.80 -8.38 -0.98
C MET A 290 -30.93 -9.13 -1.71
N ALA A 291 -32.02 -9.46 -1.01
CA ALA A 291 -33.18 -10.13 -1.60
C ALA A 291 -33.82 -9.26 -2.70
N LEU A 292 -34.09 -7.99 -2.41
CA LEU A 292 -34.68 -7.04 -3.37
C LEU A 292 -33.75 -6.78 -4.57
N ALA A 293 -32.45 -6.63 -4.31
CA ALA A 293 -31.46 -6.45 -5.37
C ALA A 293 -31.38 -7.65 -6.32
N ARG A 294 -31.48 -8.87 -5.77
CA ARG A 294 -31.51 -10.11 -6.55
C ARG A 294 -32.77 -10.22 -7.39
N GLU A 295 -33.93 -9.89 -6.83
CA GLU A 295 -35.22 -9.88 -7.53
C GLU A 295 -35.20 -8.92 -8.72
N GLN A 296 -34.60 -7.74 -8.55
CA GLN A 296 -34.53 -6.70 -9.58
C GLN A 296 -33.32 -6.84 -10.52
N GLY A 297 -32.42 -7.80 -10.26
CA GLY A 297 -31.21 -8.01 -11.06
C GLY A 297 -30.19 -6.86 -11.01
N VAL A 298 -30.24 -6.03 -9.96
CA VAL A 298 -29.40 -4.83 -9.78
C VAL A 298 -28.39 -5.03 -8.65
N PRO A 299 -27.28 -4.26 -8.62
CA PRO A 299 -26.38 -4.25 -7.46
C PRO A 299 -27.06 -3.77 -6.16
N PRO A 300 -26.71 -4.31 -4.98
CA PRO A 300 -27.38 -3.98 -3.72
C PRO A 300 -27.39 -2.50 -3.36
N TYR A 301 -26.32 -1.78 -3.64
CA TYR A 301 -26.19 -0.35 -3.33
C TYR A 301 -27.19 0.53 -4.11
N VAL A 302 -27.76 0.03 -5.22
CA VAL A 302 -28.82 0.73 -5.97
C VAL A 302 -30.10 0.83 -5.14
N ILE A 303 -30.41 -0.20 -4.34
CA ILE A 303 -31.53 -0.20 -3.39
C ILE A 303 -31.21 0.82 -2.29
N PHE A 304 -30.20 0.55 -1.45
CA PHE A 304 -29.69 1.47 -0.43
C PHE A 304 -28.18 1.29 -0.22
N HIS A 305 -27.44 2.40 -0.05
CA HIS A 305 -26.04 2.37 0.33
C HIS A 305 -25.86 1.83 1.76
N ASP A 306 -24.67 1.34 2.10
CA ASP A 306 -24.36 0.88 3.46
C ASP A 306 -24.55 2.02 4.49
N SER A 307 -24.21 3.26 4.13
CA SER A 307 -24.40 4.44 4.97
C SER A 307 -25.88 4.68 5.32
N THR A 308 -26.77 4.56 4.34
CA THR A 308 -28.23 4.66 4.55
C THR A 308 -28.75 3.55 5.48
N LEU A 309 -28.27 2.31 5.32
CA LEU A 309 -28.67 1.21 6.22
C LEU A 309 -28.15 1.43 7.66
N LEU A 310 -26.95 2.02 7.81
CA LEU A 310 -26.41 2.34 9.13
C LEU A 310 -27.23 3.45 9.81
N GLU A 311 -27.66 4.45 9.05
CA GLU A 311 -28.54 5.50 9.57
C GLU A 311 -29.93 4.94 9.96
N MET A 312 -30.47 3.96 9.21
CA MET A 312 -31.67 3.22 9.61
C MET A 312 -31.45 2.41 10.90
N LEU A 313 -30.29 1.79 11.04
CA LEU A 313 -29.93 1.02 12.24
C LEU A 313 -29.86 1.91 13.49
N ASP A 314 -29.32 3.12 13.34
CA ASP A 314 -29.15 4.10 14.40
C ASP A 314 -30.47 4.79 14.77
N GLN A 315 -31.20 5.32 13.79
CA GLN A 315 -32.43 6.08 14.01
C GLN A 315 -33.67 5.20 14.25
N ARG A 316 -33.66 3.94 13.76
CA ARG A 316 -34.77 2.97 13.87
C ARG A 316 -36.14 3.58 13.56
N PRO A 317 -36.36 4.07 12.31
CA PRO A 317 -37.63 4.68 11.94
C PRO A 317 -38.78 3.69 12.17
N GLY A 318 -39.86 4.15 12.80
CA GLY A 318 -41.09 3.37 13.02
C GLY A 318 -42.21 3.71 12.03
N SER A 319 -41.97 4.66 11.12
CA SER A 319 -42.93 5.09 10.10
C SER A 319 -42.25 5.54 8.81
N LEU A 320 -42.99 5.53 7.71
CA LEU A 320 -42.51 6.02 6.41
C LEU A 320 -42.09 7.50 6.46
N THR A 321 -42.74 8.30 7.31
CA THR A 321 -42.41 9.71 7.48
C THR A 321 -41.04 9.89 8.13
N GLU A 322 -40.73 9.08 9.14
CA GLU A 322 -39.42 9.08 9.79
C GLU A 322 -38.34 8.54 8.85
N MET A 323 -38.62 7.45 8.14
CA MET A 323 -37.70 6.87 7.17
C MET A 323 -37.35 7.84 6.02
N GLY A 324 -38.31 8.68 5.60
CA GLY A 324 -38.07 9.71 4.58
C GLY A 324 -37.10 10.83 5.00
N ARG A 325 -36.71 10.90 6.28
CA ARG A 325 -35.69 11.85 6.78
C ARG A 325 -34.27 11.30 6.70
N ILE A 326 -34.11 10.01 6.44
CA ILE A 326 -32.82 9.33 6.37
C ILE A 326 -32.10 9.69 5.07
N SER A 327 -30.80 9.97 5.16
CA SER A 327 -29.98 10.31 4.00
C SER A 327 -29.92 9.16 3.00
N GLY A 328 -30.18 9.48 1.73
CA GLY A 328 -30.26 8.50 0.63
C GLY A 328 -31.64 7.84 0.45
N VAL A 329 -32.64 8.16 1.27
CA VAL A 329 -34.05 7.74 1.11
C VAL A 329 -34.85 8.83 0.39
N GLY A 330 -34.72 8.90 -0.94
CA GLY A 330 -35.57 9.76 -1.76
C GLY A 330 -37.01 9.24 -1.88
N GLN A 331 -37.96 10.10 -2.25
CA GLN A 331 -39.39 9.75 -2.37
C GLN A 331 -39.64 8.48 -3.20
N GLY A 332 -38.96 8.34 -4.35
CA GLY A 332 -39.09 7.14 -5.18
C GLY A 332 -38.61 5.85 -4.51
N LYS A 333 -37.58 5.91 -3.66
CA LYS A 333 -37.10 4.76 -2.88
C LYS A 333 -38.01 4.48 -1.68
N LEU A 334 -38.52 5.53 -1.05
CA LEU A 334 -39.47 5.42 0.06
C LEU A 334 -40.76 4.71 -0.38
N THR A 335 -41.32 5.11 -1.53
CA THR A 335 -42.52 4.45 -2.08
C THR A 335 -42.26 3.00 -2.49
N ARG A 336 -41.05 2.69 -3.00
CA ARG A 336 -40.74 1.34 -3.51
C ARG A 336 -40.30 0.35 -2.44
N TYR A 337 -39.58 0.83 -1.42
CA TYR A 337 -38.88 -0.02 -0.45
C TYR A 337 -39.22 0.34 1.00
N GLY A 338 -40.04 1.35 1.26
CA GLY A 338 -40.29 1.81 2.62
C GLY A 338 -40.86 0.72 3.54
N ASP A 339 -41.95 0.09 3.11
CA ASP A 339 -42.63 -0.96 3.87
C ASP A 339 -41.77 -2.23 4.05
N ASP A 340 -40.81 -2.44 3.16
CA ASP A 340 -39.90 -3.58 3.21
C ASP A 340 -38.83 -3.45 4.31
N PHE A 341 -38.51 -2.23 4.74
CA PHE A 341 -37.41 -1.90 5.64
C PHE A 341 -37.86 -1.35 7.02
N LEU A 342 -39.16 -1.09 7.20
CA LEU A 342 -39.83 -0.86 8.49
C LEU A 342 -40.20 -2.21 9.13
#